data_AF-A0A6A7LRW6-F1
#
_entry.id   AF-A0A6A7LRW6-F1
#
_cell.length_a   1.000
_cell.length_b   1.000
_cell.length_c   1.000
_cell.angle_alpha   90.00
_cell.angle_beta   90.00
_cell.angle_gamma   90.00
#
_symmetry.space_group_name_H-M   'P 1'
#
loop_
_entity.id
_entity.type
_entity.pdbx_description
1 polymer ?
#
loop_
_entity_poly.entity_id
_entity_poly.type
_entity_poly.pdbx_seq_one_letter_code
_entity_poly.pdbx_strand_id
1 'polypeptide(L)'
;MLMVRGRNLASCALIATLFMLIVACGMRPGPPSFAQTNGATPSATLPSETPPSVSPIPPTTSVSPASEDHVVVGAGAYPSIGAAVAAAPAGATVRIRAGTYGEPVALTKRLTLEPYGDGPVWIDAGCVNENAVYVGEGAASGSVVRGLGMKRSVDAAVLIQNDTVRDVTIDGNTIQDFDCRNQGPEYRAGVGVWYAGSGQRILNNTITRRIELPGGLTAGKSNCIWFKSSSDIPSGGGHYVAFNTIQGCYDGIGGEVEDDPRGGFDRDTTIERNTIRDCYDDGISAEGGTANVRVRDNLIERCAIGIANAPNLTGPIYFENNTILDGRPGAYGNVLCFKVGNAGSGVAYYTNNRCVLTGDGWAQTNRGNNPIVARGNQINVTRYVIELTTSVAEGTTFDGNCLYTSDPGRFVTWGGVTYTTLDAFRSGAGQETSGSSSPSCGR
;
A
#
# COMPACT_ATOMS: atom_id res chain seq x y z
N MET A 1 -29.97 5.88 -58.04
CA MET A 1 -29.38 6.90 -58.93
C MET A 1 -28.15 7.43 -58.22
N LEU A 2 -26.97 7.21 -58.83
CA LEU A 2 -25.57 7.52 -58.42
C LEU A 2 -25.11 7.03 -57.02
N MET A 3 -24.25 5.99 -56.93
CA MET A 3 -22.78 5.97 -57.15
C MET A 3 -21.98 6.59 -55.98
N VAL A 4 -20.88 6.06 -55.45
CA VAL A 4 -20.09 4.81 -55.63
C VAL A 4 -18.84 4.93 -54.71
N ARG A 5 -18.25 3.78 -54.30
CA ARG A 5 -16.87 3.55 -53.77
C ARG A 5 -16.51 4.13 -52.38
N GLY A 6 -15.72 3.46 -51.53
CA GLY A 6 -15.05 2.16 -51.63
C GLY A 6 -13.75 2.11 -50.80
N ARG A 7 -13.53 0.95 -50.17
CA ARG A 7 -12.24 0.26 -49.85
C ARG A 7 -11.30 0.76 -48.73
N ASN A 8 -11.20 -0.10 -47.70
CA ASN A 8 -10.02 -0.86 -47.20
C ASN A 8 -8.59 -0.37 -47.50
N LEU A 9 -7.75 -0.38 -46.43
CA LEU A 9 -6.47 -1.10 -46.23
C LEU A 9 -5.78 -0.48 -44.99
N ALA A 10 -5.59 -1.21 -43.88
CA ALA A 10 -4.48 -2.12 -43.56
C ALA A 10 -3.11 -1.44 -43.32
N SER A 11 -2.67 -1.57 -42.06
CA SER A 11 -1.29 -1.85 -41.59
C SER A 11 -0.13 -0.90 -41.93
N CYS A 12 0.56 -0.42 -40.90
CA CYS A 12 2.03 -0.41 -40.83
C CYS A 12 2.54 -0.28 -39.39
N ALA A 13 3.23 -1.33 -38.95
CA ALA A 13 4.14 -1.32 -37.82
C ALA A 13 5.44 -0.61 -38.23
N LEU A 14 6.15 0.02 -37.27
CA LEU A 14 7.57 0.30 -37.41
C LEU A 14 8.30 0.00 -36.10
N ILE A 15 9.41 -0.73 -36.26
CA ILE A 15 10.33 -1.32 -35.29
C ILE A 15 11.56 -0.41 -35.15
N ALA A 16 12.11 -0.31 -33.93
CA ALA A 16 13.50 -0.11 -33.46
C ALA A 16 14.43 0.93 -34.18
N THR A 17 15.40 1.58 -33.53
CA THR A 17 16.70 0.97 -33.14
C THR A 17 17.59 2.01 -32.41
N LEU A 18 18.13 1.60 -31.23
CA LEU A 18 19.52 1.73 -30.71
C LEU A 18 20.33 3.04 -30.82
N PHE A 19 20.90 3.50 -29.70
CA PHE A 19 22.31 3.93 -29.63
C PHE A 19 22.93 3.60 -28.26
N MET A 20 24.09 2.95 -28.32
CA MET A 20 24.98 2.54 -27.24
C MET A 20 26.24 3.41 -27.37
N LEU A 21 26.78 3.95 -26.28
CA LEU A 21 28.18 4.39 -26.26
C LEU A 21 28.83 4.10 -24.90
N ILE A 22 29.98 3.44 -25.01
CA ILE A 22 30.90 2.97 -23.97
C ILE A 22 31.86 4.11 -23.63
N VAL A 23 32.13 4.35 -22.35
CA VAL A 23 33.42 4.91 -21.88
C VAL A 23 33.86 4.15 -20.64
N ALA A 24 35.07 3.60 -20.70
CA ALA A 24 35.75 2.88 -19.64
C ALA A 24 36.87 3.73 -19.03
N CYS A 25 36.93 3.78 -17.70
CA CYS A 25 38.10 4.00 -16.82
C CYS A 25 37.55 3.76 -15.40
N GLY A 26 38.02 2.82 -14.58
CA GLY A 26 39.37 2.36 -14.36
C GLY A 26 39.86 2.95 -13.03
N MET A 27 39.63 2.24 -11.91
CA MET A 27 40.49 2.22 -10.70
C MET A 27 39.85 1.37 -9.58
N ARG A 28 40.58 0.34 -9.15
CA ARG A 28 40.33 -0.49 -7.95
C ARG A 28 41.00 0.16 -6.72
N PRO A 29 40.44 -0.03 -5.52
CA PRO A 29 41.26 -0.25 -4.33
C PRO A 29 41.01 -1.64 -3.73
N GLY A 30 42.10 -2.27 -3.26
CA GLY A 30 42.14 -3.64 -2.73
C GLY A 30 41.51 -3.82 -1.34
N PRO A 31 41.43 -5.08 -0.87
CA PRO A 31 40.80 -5.42 0.40
C PRO A 31 41.75 -5.16 1.58
N PRO A 32 41.27 -4.71 2.75
CA PRO A 32 42.07 -4.73 3.96
C PRO A 32 42.15 -6.14 4.56
N SER A 33 43.36 -6.46 4.99
CA SER A 33 43.80 -7.69 5.65
C SER A 33 43.18 -7.89 7.04
N PHE A 34 42.95 -9.16 7.36
CA PHE A 34 42.68 -9.66 8.72
C PHE A 34 43.81 -9.30 9.70
N ALA A 35 43.43 -8.86 10.90
CA ALA A 35 44.25 -8.95 12.10
C ALA A 35 43.46 -9.71 13.18
N GLN A 36 43.88 -10.94 13.42
CA GLN A 36 43.51 -11.75 14.58
C GLN A 36 44.21 -11.16 15.81
N THR A 37 43.46 -10.85 16.87
CA THR A 37 44.03 -10.69 18.21
C THR A 37 43.28 -11.61 19.17
N ASN A 38 44.01 -12.60 19.68
CA ASN A 38 43.65 -13.37 20.85
C ASN A 38 43.90 -12.51 22.09
N GLY A 39 42.97 -12.46 23.05
CA GLY A 39 43.22 -11.77 24.30
C GLY A 39 42.04 -11.74 25.26
N ALA A 40 42.01 -12.73 26.15
CA ALA A 40 41.58 -12.68 27.54
C ALA A 40 40.28 -11.94 27.93
N THR A 41 39.33 -12.75 28.41
CA THR A 41 38.23 -12.36 29.30
C THR A 41 38.75 -11.68 30.57
N PRO A 42 38.18 -10.53 30.97
CA PRO A 42 38.11 -10.16 32.38
C PRO A 42 36.65 -10.17 32.85
N SER A 43 36.41 -10.95 33.89
CA SER A 43 35.22 -10.87 34.73
C SER A 43 35.20 -9.50 35.41
N ALA A 44 34.17 -8.69 35.14
CA ALA A 44 33.94 -7.42 35.82
C ALA A 44 32.69 -7.53 36.69
N THR A 45 32.93 -7.51 37.99
CA THR A 45 31.94 -7.44 39.07
C THR A 45 31.15 -6.13 38.95
N LEU A 46 29.81 -6.23 38.95
CA LEU A 46 28.92 -5.06 38.98
C LEU A 46 29.06 -4.31 40.32
N PRO A 47 29.27 -2.97 40.33
CA PRO A 47 29.14 -2.18 41.54
C PRO A 47 27.66 -1.95 41.89
N SER A 48 27.35 -2.11 43.18
CA SER A 48 26.06 -1.76 43.77
C SER A 48 25.93 -0.24 43.84
N GLU A 49 25.07 0.33 43.00
CA GLU A 49 24.68 1.74 43.12
C GLU A 49 23.48 1.87 44.05
N THR A 50 23.70 2.56 45.17
CA THR A 50 22.66 3.11 46.05
C THR A 50 21.84 4.16 45.27
N PRO A 51 20.50 4.16 45.34
CA PRO A 51 19.69 5.15 44.63
C PRO A 51 19.90 6.55 45.23
N PRO A 52 19.96 7.61 44.39
CA PRO A 52 20.08 8.97 44.88
C PRO A 52 18.78 9.45 45.54
N SER A 53 18.97 10.18 46.64
CA SER A 53 17.94 10.90 47.40
C SER A 53 17.18 11.90 46.52
N VAL A 54 15.87 11.66 46.34
CA VAL A 54 14.95 12.54 45.62
C VAL A 54 14.70 13.82 46.43
N SER A 55 15.09 14.98 45.90
CA SER A 55 14.66 16.29 46.42
C SER A 55 13.20 16.57 46.02
N PRO A 56 12.40 17.27 46.84
CA PRO A 56 11.00 17.50 46.55
C PRO A 56 10.81 18.39 45.32
N ILE A 57 9.97 17.94 44.41
CA ILE A 57 9.50 18.68 43.23
C ILE A 57 8.70 19.91 43.72
N PRO A 58 8.99 21.14 43.23
CA PRO A 58 8.18 22.30 43.56
C PRO A 58 6.75 22.10 43.04
N PRO A 59 5.71 22.58 43.74
CA PRO A 59 4.32 22.37 43.33
C PRO A 59 4.13 22.89 41.91
N THR A 60 3.76 21.98 41.02
CA THR A 60 3.32 22.28 39.67
C THR A 60 2.14 23.22 39.77
N THR A 61 2.33 24.45 39.29
CA THR A 61 1.22 25.33 38.93
C THR A 61 0.30 24.54 38.01
N SER A 62 -0.92 24.29 38.48
CA SER A 62 -1.99 23.65 37.72
C SER A 62 -2.24 24.48 36.46
N VAL A 63 -1.66 24.07 35.34
CA VAL A 63 -2.11 24.52 34.03
C VAL A 63 -3.49 23.90 33.86
N SER A 64 -4.50 24.75 34.02
CA SER A 64 -5.87 24.43 33.63
C SER A 64 -5.84 23.84 32.21
N PRO A 65 -6.53 22.72 31.91
CA PRO A 65 -6.62 22.27 30.53
C PRO A 65 -7.17 23.43 29.71
N ALA A 66 -6.50 23.77 28.60
CA ALA A 66 -7.08 24.67 27.61
C ALA A 66 -8.50 24.17 27.35
N SER A 67 -9.50 25.04 27.46
CA SER A 67 -10.85 24.69 27.06
C SER A 67 -10.77 24.08 25.67
N GLU A 68 -11.23 22.83 25.49
CA GLU A 68 -11.37 22.27 24.14
C GLU A 68 -12.41 23.13 23.42
N ASP A 69 -11.91 24.12 22.69
CA ASP A 69 -12.72 24.96 21.83
C ASP A 69 -13.39 24.02 20.81
N HIS A 70 -14.71 23.95 20.89
CA HIS A 70 -15.50 23.14 19.99
C HIS A 70 -16.60 23.97 19.36
N VAL A 71 -16.91 23.64 18.12
CA VAL A 71 -17.96 24.26 17.32
C VAL A 71 -18.96 23.17 16.93
N VAL A 72 -20.26 23.45 17.08
CA VAL A 72 -21.32 22.45 16.82
C VAL A 72 -22.08 22.80 15.54
N VAL A 73 -22.21 21.82 14.63
CA VAL A 73 -22.97 21.91 13.37
C VAL A 73 -24.40 21.38 13.56
N GLY A 74 -25.39 21.98 12.89
CA GLY A 74 -26.72 21.41 12.65
C GLY A 74 -27.84 21.93 13.57
N ALA A 75 -27.55 22.44 14.76
CA ALA A 75 -28.51 23.20 15.57
C ALA A 75 -27.79 24.33 16.31
N GLY A 76 -28.14 25.58 16.02
CA GLY A 76 -27.48 26.77 16.56
C GLY A 76 -26.83 27.62 15.47
N ALA A 77 -25.63 28.16 15.74
CA ALA A 77 -24.99 29.19 14.92
C ALA A 77 -24.45 28.71 13.56
N TYR A 78 -24.26 27.39 13.36
CA TYR A 78 -23.61 26.84 12.17
C TYR A 78 -24.51 25.81 11.47
N PRO A 79 -25.24 26.20 10.40
CA PRO A 79 -26.13 25.29 9.68
C PRO A 79 -25.39 24.33 8.75
N SER A 80 -24.10 24.55 8.47
CA SER A 80 -23.26 23.70 7.61
C SER A 80 -21.90 23.41 8.24
N ILE A 81 -21.26 22.34 7.81
CA ILE A 81 -19.91 21.95 8.28
C ILE A 81 -18.90 23.03 7.85
N GLY A 82 -19.00 23.52 6.61
CA GLY A 82 -18.13 24.57 6.09
C GLY A 82 -18.16 25.85 6.92
N ALA A 83 -19.35 26.27 7.38
CA ALA A 83 -19.48 27.45 8.23
C ALA A 83 -18.81 27.26 9.60
N ALA A 84 -18.95 26.07 10.19
CA ALA A 84 -18.29 25.74 11.45
C ALA A 84 -16.76 25.67 11.30
N VAL A 85 -16.26 25.03 10.23
CA VAL A 85 -14.82 24.95 9.90
C VAL A 85 -14.23 26.35 9.71
N ALA A 86 -14.93 27.24 9.01
CA ALA A 86 -14.48 28.62 8.82
C ALA A 86 -14.35 29.36 10.17
N ALA A 87 -15.33 29.20 11.06
CA ALA A 87 -15.37 29.90 12.34
C ALA A 87 -14.47 29.30 13.43
N ALA A 88 -14.22 27.99 13.40
CA ALA A 88 -13.45 27.30 14.42
C ALA A 88 -11.99 27.81 14.48
N PRO A 89 -11.40 28.03 15.66
CA PRO A 89 -9.97 28.33 15.75
C PRO A 89 -9.12 27.11 15.37
N ALA A 90 -7.87 27.33 14.98
CA ALA A 90 -6.95 26.21 14.71
C ALA A 90 -6.75 25.36 15.98
N GLY A 91 -6.78 24.04 15.82
CA GLY A 91 -6.75 23.05 16.90
C GLY A 91 -8.11 22.66 17.46
N ALA A 92 -9.19 23.34 17.07
CA ALA A 92 -10.54 23.07 17.57
C ALA A 92 -11.14 21.77 17.04
N THR A 93 -12.18 21.31 17.74
CA THR A 93 -13.02 20.18 17.30
C THR A 93 -14.36 20.68 16.76
N VAL A 94 -14.66 20.34 15.52
CA VAL A 94 -15.97 20.56 14.90
C VAL A 94 -16.82 19.30 15.11
N ARG A 95 -17.84 19.45 15.96
CA ARG A 95 -18.79 18.42 16.35
C ARG A 95 -20.04 18.47 15.50
N ILE A 96 -20.30 17.43 14.72
CA ILE A 96 -21.30 17.45 13.65
C ILE A 96 -22.52 16.64 14.07
N ARG A 97 -23.69 17.27 14.17
CA ARG A 97 -24.93 16.55 14.45
C ARG A 97 -25.34 15.66 13.28
N ALA A 98 -26.02 14.55 13.61
CA ALA A 98 -26.57 13.62 12.63
C ALA A 98 -27.32 14.34 11.50
N GLY A 99 -27.10 13.88 10.27
CA GLY A 99 -27.61 14.55 9.07
C GLY A 99 -26.84 14.17 7.81
N THR A 100 -27.34 14.64 6.67
CA THR A 100 -26.63 14.58 5.39
C THR A 100 -26.35 15.99 4.92
N TYR A 101 -25.08 16.28 4.71
CA TYR A 101 -24.51 17.57 4.36
C TYR A 101 -24.04 17.50 2.90
N GLY A 102 -24.56 18.37 2.06
CA GLY A 102 -24.33 18.36 0.61
C GLY A 102 -23.15 19.20 0.14
N GLU A 103 -22.44 19.83 1.07
CA GLU A 103 -21.30 20.69 0.81
C GLU A 103 -19.97 19.94 0.87
N PRO A 104 -18.99 20.30 0.01
CA PRO A 104 -17.61 19.87 0.20
C PRO A 104 -17.01 20.56 1.44
N VAL A 105 -16.16 19.86 2.17
CA VAL A 105 -15.51 20.37 3.38
C VAL A 105 -14.01 20.53 3.14
N ALA A 106 -13.51 21.76 3.14
CA ALA A 106 -12.09 22.05 3.02
C ALA A 106 -11.48 22.41 4.38
N LEU A 107 -10.44 21.70 4.80
CA LEU A 107 -9.66 22.02 5.99
C LEU A 107 -8.46 22.89 5.60
N THR A 108 -8.51 24.16 6.01
CA THR A 108 -7.45 25.16 5.77
C THR A 108 -6.57 25.39 7.01
N LYS A 109 -6.92 24.77 8.13
CA LYS A 109 -6.24 24.84 9.42
C LYS A 109 -6.45 23.54 10.18
N ARG A 110 -5.54 23.25 11.12
CA ARG A 110 -5.62 22.04 11.93
C ARG A 110 -6.96 21.96 12.63
N LEU A 111 -7.75 20.93 12.36
CA LEU A 111 -9.06 20.72 12.99
C LEU A 111 -9.31 19.22 13.21
N THR A 112 -10.18 18.92 14.16
CA THR A 112 -10.81 17.59 14.28
C THR A 112 -12.26 17.69 13.81
N LEU A 113 -12.67 16.84 12.87
CA LEU A 113 -14.09 16.64 12.52
C LEU A 113 -14.58 15.33 13.14
N GLU A 114 -15.70 15.37 13.86
CA GLU A 114 -16.29 14.19 14.50
C GLU A 114 -17.82 14.26 14.58
N PRO A 115 -18.53 13.11 14.66
CA PRO A 115 -19.97 13.10 14.90
C PRO A 115 -20.32 13.56 16.33
N TYR A 116 -21.53 14.08 16.50
CA TYR A 116 -22.05 14.56 17.78
C TYR A 116 -23.54 14.25 17.98
N GLY A 117 -23.84 13.58 19.09
CA GLY A 117 -25.19 13.10 19.40
C GLY A 117 -25.52 11.79 18.70
N ASP A 118 -26.81 11.45 18.68
CA ASP A 118 -27.29 10.17 18.18
C ASP A 118 -27.55 10.21 16.67
N GLY A 119 -26.99 9.24 15.95
CA GLY A 119 -27.24 9.02 14.52
C GLY A 119 -26.05 9.32 13.61
N PRO A 120 -26.12 8.88 12.34
CA PRO A 120 -25.01 9.00 11.40
C PRO A 120 -24.85 10.43 10.86
N VAL A 121 -23.61 10.82 10.60
CA VAL A 121 -23.25 12.04 9.86
C VAL A 121 -22.75 11.63 8.48
N TRP A 122 -23.32 12.22 7.43
CA TRP A 122 -22.90 12.00 6.05
C TRP A 122 -22.48 13.30 5.39
N ILE A 123 -21.30 13.32 4.78
CA ILE A 123 -20.91 14.30 3.77
C ILE A 123 -21.16 13.66 2.40
N ASP A 124 -22.06 14.24 1.64
CA ASP A 124 -22.53 13.71 0.37
C ASP A 124 -22.14 14.66 -0.75
N ALA A 125 -21.11 14.27 -1.50
CA ALA A 125 -20.61 15.07 -2.62
C ALA A 125 -21.57 15.11 -3.82
N GLY A 126 -22.71 14.40 -3.76
CA GLY A 126 -23.82 14.52 -4.71
C GLY A 126 -23.49 14.12 -6.15
N CYS A 127 -22.36 13.46 -6.36
CA CYS A 127 -21.75 13.21 -7.66
C CYS A 127 -21.49 14.46 -8.51
N VAL A 128 -21.33 15.60 -7.83
CA VAL A 128 -21.05 16.90 -8.41
C VAL A 128 -19.76 17.51 -7.88
N ASN A 129 -19.47 17.30 -6.60
CA ASN A 129 -18.24 17.76 -5.96
C ASN A 129 -17.10 16.76 -6.17
N GLU A 130 -15.89 17.27 -6.36
CA GLU A 130 -14.69 16.45 -6.53
C GLU A 130 -14.44 15.58 -5.30
N ASN A 131 -14.49 16.17 -4.10
CA ASN A 131 -14.25 15.48 -2.84
C ASN A 131 -15.33 15.78 -1.81
N ALA A 132 -15.49 14.88 -0.83
CA ALA A 132 -16.27 15.15 0.37
C ALA A 132 -15.45 15.96 1.37
N VAL A 133 -14.18 15.56 1.56
CA VAL A 133 -13.22 16.29 2.40
C VAL A 133 -11.92 16.55 1.64
N TYR A 134 -11.43 17.78 1.73
CA TYR A 134 -10.16 18.23 1.14
C TYR A 134 -9.23 18.80 2.22
N VAL A 135 -7.97 18.37 2.21
CA VAL A 135 -6.90 18.86 3.08
C VAL A 135 -5.68 19.21 2.21
N GLY A 136 -5.54 20.48 1.83
CA GLY A 136 -4.53 20.92 0.84
C GLY A 136 -3.55 21.99 1.32
N GLU A 137 -3.77 22.54 2.50
CA GLU A 137 -2.95 23.63 3.05
C GLU A 137 -2.09 23.13 4.21
N GLY A 138 -0.80 23.46 4.22
CA GLY A 138 0.12 23.00 5.28
C GLY A 138 -0.32 23.37 6.71
N ALA A 139 -1.07 24.46 6.88
CA ALA A 139 -1.67 24.85 8.16
C ALA A 139 -2.73 23.85 8.68
N ALA A 140 -3.24 22.97 7.80
CA ALA A 140 -4.15 21.87 8.13
C ALA A 140 -3.42 20.58 8.55
N SER A 141 -2.08 20.58 8.61
CA SER A 141 -1.32 19.44 9.14
C SER A 141 -1.79 19.05 10.55
N GLY A 142 -1.79 17.75 10.84
CA GLY A 142 -2.27 17.22 12.12
C GLY A 142 -3.79 17.25 12.28
N SER A 143 -4.55 17.48 11.21
CA SER A 143 -6.02 17.38 11.23
C SER A 143 -6.49 15.94 11.36
N VAL A 144 -7.67 15.76 11.94
CA VAL A 144 -8.30 14.46 12.15
C VAL A 144 -9.71 14.49 11.56
N VAL A 145 -10.04 13.51 10.74
CA VAL A 145 -11.40 13.29 10.24
C VAL A 145 -11.83 11.92 10.70
N ARG A 146 -12.81 11.86 11.60
CA ARG A 146 -13.18 10.59 12.24
C ARG A 146 -14.66 10.34 12.39
N GLY A 147 -15.04 9.06 12.27
CA GLY A 147 -16.40 8.60 12.53
C GLY A 147 -17.46 9.15 11.59
N LEU A 148 -17.09 9.67 10.42
CA LEU A 148 -18.01 10.27 9.45
C LEU A 148 -18.31 9.30 8.31
N GLY A 149 -19.50 9.44 7.72
CA GLY A 149 -19.85 8.89 6.42
C GLY A 149 -19.49 9.86 5.31
N MET A 150 -18.90 9.37 4.22
CA MET A 150 -18.55 10.16 3.04
C MET A 150 -18.93 9.40 1.78
N LYS A 151 -19.64 10.06 0.85
CA LYS A 151 -20.12 9.37 -0.36
C LYS A 151 -20.26 10.22 -1.60
N ARG A 152 -20.31 9.53 -2.75
CA ARG A 152 -20.66 10.08 -4.07
C ARG A 152 -19.75 11.22 -4.51
N SER A 153 -18.45 11.12 -4.26
CA SER A 153 -17.44 12.05 -4.80
C SER A 153 -17.14 11.75 -6.27
N VAL A 154 -16.85 12.79 -7.06
CA VAL A 154 -16.44 12.63 -8.47
C VAL A 154 -15.00 12.14 -8.57
N ASP A 155 -14.16 12.53 -7.63
CA ASP A 155 -12.77 12.12 -7.49
C ASP A 155 -12.60 11.38 -6.15
N ALA A 156 -11.56 11.69 -5.36
CA ALA A 156 -11.37 11.03 -4.08
C ALA A 156 -12.43 11.44 -3.04
N ALA A 157 -12.91 10.54 -2.18
CA ALA A 157 -13.83 10.96 -1.12
C ALA A 157 -13.12 11.86 -0.09
N VAL A 158 -11.92 11.45 0.31
CA VAL A 158 -10.97 12.29 1.06
C VAL A 158 -9.73 12.51 0.19
N LEU A 159 -9.37 13.77 -0.02
CA LEU A 159 -8.14 14.16 -0.70
C LEU A 159 -7.21 14.90 0.27
N ILE A 160 -6.04 14.32 0.54
CA ILE A 160 -4.94 14.97 1.26
C ILE A 160 -3.90 15.32 0.20
N GLN A 161 -3.53 16.59 0.07
CA GLN A 161 -2.67 17.05 -1.02
C GLN A 161 -1.64 18.06 -0.51
N ASN A 162 -0.53 18.20 -1.24
CA ASN A 162 0.56 19.19 -1.03
C ASN A 162 1.62 18.74 -0.02
N ASP A 163 2.89 18.90 -0.38
CA ASP A 163 4.08 18.41 0.35
C ASP A 163 4.28 19.07 1.71
N THR A 164 3.59 20.18 1.94
CA THR A 164 3.52 20.87 3.23
C THR A 164 2.51 20.25 4.20
N VAL A 165 1.57 19.41 3.75
CA VAL A 165 0.54 18.77 4.59
C VAL A 165 1.07 17.47 5.20
N ARG A 166 1.11 17.39 6.52
CA ARG A 166 1.66 16.24 7.27
C ARG A 166 0.71 15.75 8.36
N ASP A 167 0.91 14.50 8.78
CA ASP A 167 0.28 13.93 9.97
C ASP A 167 -1.26 13.99 10.00
N VAL A 168 -1.93 13.94 8.84
CA VAL A 168 -3.39 13.90 8.77
C VAL A 168 -3.87 12.49 9.11
N THR A 169 -4.91 12.41 9.93
CA THR A 169 -5.52 11.15 10.35
C THR A 169 -6.95 11.01 9.82
N ILE A 170 -7.20 9.95 9.07
CA ILE A 170 -8.53 9.55 8.60
C ILE A 170 -8.90 8.26 9.32
N ASP A 171 -9.78 8.36 10.32
CA ASP A 171 -10.00 7.28 11.30
C ASP A 171 -11.47 6.88 11.47
N GLY A 172 -11.80 5.60 11.30
CA GLY A 172 -13.13 5.09 11.65
C GLY A 172 -14.26 5.63 10.76
N ASN A 173 -13.95 6.02 9.52
CA ASN A 173 -14.95 6.57 8.60
C ASN A 173 -15.61 5.48 7.76
N THR A 174 -16.81 5.75 7.26
CA THR A 174 -17.48 4.96 6.22
C THR A 174 -17.39 5.72 4.90
N ILE A 175 -16.61 5.21 3.95
CA ILE A 175 -16.36 5.85 2.65
C ILE A 175 -16.94 4.97 1.56
N GLN A 176 -17.79 5.54 0.70
CA GLN A 176 -18.44 4.76 -0.33
C GLN A 176 -18.79 5.52 -1.61
N ASP A 177 -18.97 4.80 -2.70
CA ASP A 177 -19.49 5.34 -3.96
C ASP A 177 -18.66 6.52 -4.52
N PHE A 178 -17.36 6.57 -4.23
CA PHE A 178 -16.40 7.53 -4.80
C PHE A 178 -16.07 7.22 -6.27
N ASP A 179 -15.45 8.14 -7.00
CA ASP A 179 -15.42 8.10 -8.47
C ASP A 179 -16.82 7.84 -9.05
N CYS A 180 -17.85 8.50 -8.54
CA CYS A 180 -19.25 8.18 -8.83
C CYS A 180 -19.63 8.31 -10.32
N ARG A 181 -18.79 9.00 -11.12
CA ARG A 181 -18.94 9.14 -12.58
C ARG A 181 -18.19 8.07 -13.36
N ASN A 182 -17.49 7.17 -12.67
CA ASN A 182 -16.69 6.08 -13.21
C ASN A 182 -15.68 6.56 -14.27
N GLN A 183 -14.94 7.61 -13.94
CA GLN A 183 -14.01 8.26 -14.87
C GLN A 183 -12.68 7.53 -14.99
N GLY A 184 -12.36 6.65 -14.03
CA GLY A 184 -11.55 5.47 -14.32
C GLY A 184 -10.03 5.51 -14.16
N PRO A 185 -9.32 6.55 -13.69
CA PRO A 185 -7.95 6.40 -13.20
C PRO A 185 -7.88 6.00 -11.72
N GLU A 186 -6.74 5.45 -11.31
CA GLU A 186 -6.51 4.87 -9.97
C GLU A 186 -6.60 5.85 -8.82
N TYR A 187 -6.18 7.09 -9.07
CA TYR A 187 -6.17 8.15 -8.08
C TYR A 187 -7.55 8.61 -7.59
N ARG A 188 -8.63 8.24 -8.28
CA ARG A 188 -10.00 8.60 -7.88
C ARG A 188 -10.44 7.71 -6.73
N ALA A 189 -9.86 7.93 -5.56
CA ALA A 189 -9.83 6.91 -4.52
C ALA A 189 -10.88 7.08 -3.40
N GLY A 190 -10.99 6.09 -2.51
CA GLY A 190 -11.67 6.33 -1.23
C GLY A 190 -10.91 7.38 -0.42
N VAL A 191 -9.61 7.16 -0.25
CA VAL A 191 -8.65 8.14 0.28
C VAL A 191 -7.49 8.30 -0.69
N GLY A 192 -7.31 9.51 -1.20
CA GLY A 192 -6.18 9.89 -2.04
C GLY A 192 -5.18 10.76 -1.28
N VAL A 193 -3.90 10.39 -1.32
CA VAL A 193 -2.79 11.15 -0.75
C VAL A 193 -1.89 11.64 -1.88
N TRP A 194 -2.07 12.88 -2.30
CA TRP A 194 -1.44 13.46 -3.50
C TRP A 194 -0.24 14.33 -3.14
N TYR A 195 0.96 13.75 -3.27
CA TYR A 195 2.21 14.44 -2.93
C TYR A 195 2.18 15.08 -1.54
N ALA A 196 1.40 14.49 -0.62
CA ALA A 196 1.36 14.98 0.75
C ALA A 196 2.66 14.61 1.47
N GLY A 197 3.05 15.41 2.45
CA GLY A 197 4.21 15.13 3.29
C GLY A 197 4.00 13.91 4.20
N SER A 198 4.93 13.73 5.14
CA SER A 198 5.08 12.50 5.91
C SER A 198 3.93 12.25 6.90
N GLY A 199 3.85 11.02 7.40
CA GLY A 199 3.12 10.72 8.63
C GLY A 199 1.62 10.52 8.49
N GLN A 200 1.08 10.48 7.27
CA GLN A 200 -0.36 10.23 7.04
C GLN A 200 -0.84 8.92 7.67
N ARG A 201 -2.02 8.96 8.29
CA ARG A 201 -2.61 7.82 9.02
C ARG A 201 -4.00 7.50 8.50
N ILE A 202 -4.19 6.35 7.88
CA ILE A 202 -5.48 5.89 7.34
C ILE A 202 -5.91 4.65 8.11
N LEU A 203 -6.81 4.83 9.07
CA LEU A 203 -7.08 3.86 10.15
C LEU A 203 -8.55 3.47 10.25
N ASN A 204 -8.84 2.20 10.51
CA ASN A 204 -10.17 1.72 10.91
C ASN A 204 -11.32 2.09 9.95
N ASN A 205 -11.04 2.45 8.69
CA ASN A 205 -12.08 2.89 7.76
C ASN A 205 -12.76 1.69 7.10
N THR A 206 -14.05 1.81 6.84
CA THR A 206 -14.77 0.93 5.92
C THR A 206 -14.87 1.63 4.57
N ILE A 207 -14.22 1.08 3.54
CA ILE A 207 -14.11 1.69 2.21
C ILE A 207 -14.69 0.74 1.17
N THR A 208 -15.78 1.14 0.53
CA THR A 208 -16.48 0.33 -0.48
C THR A 208 -16.71 1.15 -1.74
N ARG A 209 -16.08 0.78 -2.87
CA ARG A 209 -16.21 1.58 -4.12
C ARG A 209 -17.65 1.69 -4.60
N ARG A 210 -18.45 0.63 -4.47
CA ARG A 210 -19.88 0.58 -4.89
C ARG A 210 -20.71 -0.23 -3.90
N ILE A 211 -21.65 0.41 -3.21
CA ILE A 211 -22.54 -0.31 -2.26
C ILE A 211 -23.61 -1.14 -2.96
N GLU A 212 -24.04 -0.74 -4.16
CA GLU A 212 -25.08 -1.45 -4.92
C GLU A 212 -24.55 -2.76 -5.52
N LEU A 213 -23.23 -2.97 -5.50
CA LEU A 213 -22.56 -4.15 -6.04
C LEU A 213 -21.55 -4.74 -5.04
N PRO A 214 -21.96 -5.17 -3.83
CA PRO A 214 -21.06 -5.85 -2.94
C PRO A 214 -20.57 -7.15 -3.61
N GLY A 215 -19.31 -7.18 -4.03
CA GLY A 215 -18.69 -8.35 -4.65
C GLY A 215 -18.81 -8.42 -6.17
N GLY A 216 -19.27 -7.35 -6.83
CA GLY A 216 -19.27 -7.23 -8.29
C GLY A 216 -18.08 -6.41 -8.79
N LEU A 217 -17.15 -7.04 -9.51
CA LEU A 217 -16.08 -6.36 -10.24
C LEU A 217 -16.69 -5.51 -11.36
N THR A 218 -17.01 -4.25 -11.07
CA THR A 218 -17.43 -3.30 -12.10
C THR A 218 -16.22 -2.62 -12.71
N ALA A 219 -16.23 -2.47 -14.04
CA ALA A 219 -15.22 -1.73 -14.77
C ALA A 219 -14.93 -0.36 -14.13
N GLY A 220 -13.65 -0.04 -13.99
CA GLY A 220 -13.12 1.24 -13.54
C GLY A 220 -11.93 1.00 -12.60
N LYS A 221 -10.96 1.91 -12.66
CA LYS A 221 -9.64 1.65 -12.05
C LYS A 221 -9.44 2.29 -10.69
N SER A 222 -10.49 2.74 -10.03
CA SER A 222 -10.41 3.49 -8.77
C SER A 222 -9.83 2.65 -7.61
N ASN A 223 -8.78 3.11 -6.96
CA ASN A 223 -8.21 2.45 -5.78
C ASN A 223 -8.98 2.82 -4.51
N CYS A 224 -8.94 1.98 -3.47
CA CYS A 224 -9.60 2.32 -2.21
C CYS A 224 -8.73 3.28 -1.37
N ILE A 225 -7.44 2.99 -1.27
CA ILE A 225 -6.43 3.89 -0.72
C ILE A 225 -5.33 4.06 -1.75
N TRP A 226 -4.97 5.31 -2.05
CA TRP A 226 -4.00 5.62 -3.07
C TRP A 226 -3.01 6.69 -2.59
N PHE A 227 -1.72 6.45 -2.80
CA PHE A 227 -0.64 7.37 -2.47
C PHE A 227 0.11 7.83 -3.71
N LYS A 228 0.49 9.10 -3.75
CA LYS A 228 1.40 9.64 -4.75
C LYS A 228 2.58 10.35 -4.14
N SER A 229 3.75 9.91 -4.57
CA SER A 229 5.05 10.45 -4.22
C SER A 229 5.98 10.32 -5.44
N SER A 230 7.06 11.10 -5.47
CA SER A 230 8.10 10.99 -6.49
C SER A 230 9.42 11.57 -5.98
N SER A 231 10.48 11.44 -6.76
CA SER A 231 11.78 12.01 -6.41
C SER A 231 11.77 13.53 -6.43
N ASP A 232 10.90 14.13 -7.24
CA ASP A 232 10.70 15.57 -7.31
C ASP A 232 9.91 16.10 -6.10
N ILE A 233 8.92 15.34 -5.63
CA ILE A 233 8.06 15.70 -4.50
C ILE A 233 7.90 14.48 -3.58
N PRO A 234 8.94 14.15 -2.79
CA PRO A 234 8.91 12.98 -1.92
C PRO A 234 7.97 13.21 -0.75
N SER A 235 7.13 12.22 -0.44
CA SER A 235 6.26 12.30 0.74
C SER A 235 7.06 12.34 2.05
N GLY A 236 8.28 11.77 2.04
CA GLY A 236 9.08 11.59 3.24
C GLY A 236 8.67 10.36 4.06
N GLY A 237 7.62 9.66 3.64
CA GLY A 237 7.23 8.38 4.20
C GLY A 237 6.64 8.44 5.61
N GLY A 238 6.87 7.39 6.40
CA GLY A 238 6.36 7.29 7.77
C GLY A 238 4.84 7.13 7.84
N HIS A 239 4.21 6.67 6.76
CA HIS A 239 2.77 6.52 6.70
C HIS A 239 2.31 5.28 7.46
N TYR A 240 1.07 5.32 7.94
CA TYR A 240 0.46 4.19 8.64
C TYR A 240 -0.94 3.89 8.11
N VAL A 241 -1.08 2.76 7.43
CA VAL A 241 -2.33 2.31 6.82
C VAL A 241 -2.75 1.01 7.48
N ALA A 242 -3.73 1.07 8.38
CA ALA A 242 -4.04 -0.10 9.20
C ALA A 242 -5.52 -0.26 9.57
N PHE A 243 -5.91 -1.51 9.82
CA PHE A 243 -7.24 -1.87 10.34
C PHE A 243 -8.41 -1.49 9.41
N ASN A 244 -8.14 -1.20 8.14
CA ASN A 244 -9.19 -0.84 7.19
C ASN A 244 -9.90 -2.09 6.68
N THR A 245 -11.21 -1.96 6.43
CA THR A 245 -12.00 -2.95 5.69
C THR A 245 -12.30 -2.38 4.31
N ILE A 246 -11.79 -3.06 3.28
CA ILE A 246 -11.71 -2.55 1.90
C ILE A 246 -12.43 -3.51 0.96
N GLN A 247 -13.28 -2.99 0.08
CA GLN A 247 -14.03 -3.80 -0.87
C GLN A 247 -14.23 -3.16 -2.26
N GLY A 248 -14.04 -3.97 -3.31
CA GLY A 248 -14.58 -3.70 -4.65
C GLY A 248 -13.79 -2.67 -5.46
N CYS A 249 -12.54 -2.43 -5.08
CA CYS A 249 -11.66 -1.48 -5.74
C CYS A 249 -10.85 -2.11 -6.88
N TYR A 250 -10.16 -1.27 -7.67
CA TYR A 250 -9.19 -1.78 -8.63
C TYR A 250 -8.01 -2.38 -7.87
N ASP A 251 -7.22 -1.54 -7.21
CA ASP A 251 -6.40 -1.98 -6.09
C ASP A 251 -7.08 -1.69 -4.74
N GLY A 252 -6.88 -2.57 -3.78
CA GLY A 252 -7.24 -2.28 -2.40
C GLY A 252 -6.43 -1.10 -1.86
N ILE A 253 -5.11 -1.21 -1.92
CA ILE A 253 -4.16 -0.21 -1.46
C ILE A 253 -3.04 -0.12 -2.51
N GLY A 254 -2.81 1.04 -3.10
CA GLY A 254 -1.79 1.20 -4.14
C GLY A 254 -1.21 2.60 -4.19
N GLY A 255 -0.40 2.89 -5.20
CA GLY A 255 0.13 4.22 -5.38
C GLY A 255 0.98 4.43 -6.63
N GLU A 256 1.24 5.71 -6.91
CA GLU A 256 2.09 6.18 -7.98
C GLU A 256 3.27 7.00 -7.39
N VAL A 257 4.36 7.27 -8.10
CA VAL A 257 4.71 6.77 -9.42
C VAL A 257 5.51 5.46 -9.27
N GLU A 258 5.03 4.37 -9.85
CA GLU A 258 5.59 3.01 -9.64
C GLU A 258 7.06 2.88 -10.07
N ASP A 259 7.47 3.61 -11.10
CA ASP A 259 8.84 3.60 -11.65
C ASP A 259 9.75 4.70 -11.06
N ASP A 260 9.41 5.26 -9.89
CA ASP A 260 10.23 6.27 -9.20
C ASP A 260 10.82 5.73 -7.86
N PRO A 261 12.13 5.92 -7.58
CA PRO A 261 12.77 5.49 -6.32
C PRO A 261 12.16 6.07 -5.03
N ARG A 262 11.36 7.12 -5.14
CA ARG A 262 10.61 7.78 -4.05
C ARG A 262 9.10 7.71 -4.31
N GLY A 263 8.66 6.84 -5.22
CA GLY A 263 7.28 6.63 -5.62
C GLY A 263 6.42 5.95 -4.55
N GLY A 264 5.09 6.07 -4.68
CA GLY A 264 4.13 5.35 -3.87
C GLY A 264 4.23 5.70 -2.38
N PHE A 265 4.54 4.69 -1.55
CA PHE A 265 4.64 4.82 -0.09
C PHE A 265 5.98 5.37 0.40
N ASP A 266 6.92 5.53 -0.51
CA ASP A 266 8.21 6.16 -0.31
C ASP A 266 9.18 5.42 0.65
N ARG A 267 9.06 5.66 1.96
CA ARG A 267 9.92 5.04 2.98
C ARG A 267 9.24 4.89 4.32
N ASP A 268 9.75 4.01 5.17
CA ASP A 268 9.37 3.89 6.59
C ASP A 268 7.85 3.74 6.83
N THR A 269 7.12 3.27 5.82
CA THR A 269 5.66 3.14 5.83
C THR A 269 5.26 1.74 6.28
N THR A 270 4.22 1.65 7.12
CA THR A 270 3.63 0.37 7.53
C THR A 270 2.20 0.25 7.04
N ILE A 271 1.91 -0.87 6.38
CA ILE A 271 0.59 -1.28 5.90
C ILE A 271 0.23 -2.60 6.59
N GLU A 272 -0.69 -2.57 7.56
CA GLU A 272 -0.96 -3.77 8.37
C GLU A 272 -2.40 -4.00 8.80
N ARG A 273 -2.75 -5.28 9.01
CA ARG A 273 -4.05 -5.69 9.57
C ARG A 273 -5.26 -5.12 8.80
N ASN A 274 -5.11 -4.91 7.51
CA ASN A 274 -6.23 -4.57 6.64
C ASN A 274 -6.93 -5.86 6.19
N THR A 275 -8.25 -5.79 6.04
CA THR A 275 -9.05 -6.81 5.36
C THR A 275 -9.47 -6.27 4.01
N ILE A 276 -8.95 -6.87 2.94
CA ILE A 276 -9.08 -6.38 1.57
C ILE A 276 -9.74 -7.47 0.75
N ARG A 277 -10.79 -7.12 0.01
CA ARG A 277 -11.49 -8.11 -0.80
C ARG A 277 -12.10 -7.60 -2.09
N ASP A 278 -12.28 -8.53 -3.02
CA ASP A 278 -12.97 -8.30 -4.29
C ASP A 278 -12.27 -7.22 -5.14
N CYS A 279 -10.94 -7.24 -5.21
CA CYS A 279 -10.15 -6.32 -6.03
C CYS A 279 -10.08 -6.76 -7.49
N TYR A 280 -10.01 -5.80 -8.42
CA TYR A 280 -9.89 -6.10 -9.84
C TYR A 280 -8.45 -6.25 -10.33
N ASP A 281 -7.49 -5.74 -9.57
CA ASP A 281 -6.06 -5.91 -9.83
C ASP A 281 -5.37 -6.31 -8.51
N ASP A 282 -4.61 -5.42 -7.86
CA ASP A 282 -3.81 -5.74 -6.68
C ASP A 282 -4.61 -5.65 -5.37
N GLY A 283 -4.42 -6.60 -4.46
CA GLY A 283 -4.81 -6.42 -3.06
C GLY A 283 -4.05 -5.25 -2.46
N ILE A 284 -2.72 -5.32 -2.56
CA ILE A 284 -1.79 -4.26 -2.17
C ILE A 284 -0.71 -4.13 -3.24
N SER A 285 -0.59 -2.96 -3.87
CA SER A 285 0.53 -2.59 -4.74
C SER A 285 1.53 -1.73 -3.97
N ALA A 286 2.67 -2.32 -3.58
CA ALA A 286 3.74 -1.64 -2.86
C ALA A 286 4.99 -1.55 -3.76
N GLU A 287 4.92 -0.64 -4.73
CA GLU A 287 5.88 -0.46 -5.82
C GLU A 287 6.64 0.87 -5.71
N GLY A 288 7.73 1.00 -6.45
CA GLY A 288 8.55 2.20 -6.52
C GLY A 288 9.44 2.41 -5.30
N GLY A 289 9.16 3.49 -4.55
CA GLY A 289 9.87 3.86 -3.33
C GLY A 289 9.38 3.03 -2.14
N THR A 290 10.25 2.18 -1.62
CA THR A 290 9.88 1.13 -0.66
C THR A 290 10.90 0.96 0.46
N ALA A 291 11.73 1.98 0.70
CA ALA A 291 12.82 1.87 1.67
C ALA A 291 12.28 1.68 3.09
N ASN A 292 12.50 0.50 3.68
CA ASN A 292 11.94 0.11 4.99
C ASN A 292 10.40 0.14 5.02
N VAL A 293 9.74 -0.20 3.91
CA VAL A 293 8.29 -0.40 3.88
C VAL A 293 7.93 -1.79 4.41
N ARG A 294 6.89 -1.87 5.23
CA ARG A 294 6.40 -3.12 5.84
C ARG A 294 4.94 -3.35 5.50
N VAL A 295 4.64 -4.48 4.90
CA VAL A 295 3.30 -4.95 4.58
C VAL A 295 3.06 -6.24 5.35
N ARG A 296 2.25 -6.18 6.42
CA ARG A 296 2.14 -7.31 7.35
C ARG A 296 0.77 -7.58 7.93
N ASP A 297 0.53 -8.83 8.30
CA ASP A 297 -0.69 -9.27 8.97
C ASP A 297 -2.00 -8.90 8.21
N ASN A 298 -1.95 -8.68 6.89
CA ASN A 298 -3.14 -8.36 6.09
C ASN A 298 -3.87 -9.63 5.66
N LEU A 299 -5.19 -9.55 5.58
CA LEU A 299 -6.05 -10.56 4.96
C LEU A 299 -6.51 -10.04 3.60
N ILE A 300 -6.16 -10.76 2.53
CA ILE A 300 -6.49 -10.39 1.15
C ILE A 300 -7.26 -11.54 0.52
N GLU A 301 -8.50 -11.28 0.11
CA GLU A 301 -9.39 -12.31 -0.44
C GLU A 301 -9.97 -11.91 -1.78
N ARG A 302 -10.02 -12.85 -2.74
CA ARG A 302 -10.77 -12.63 -4.00
C ARG A 302 -10.29 -11.40 -4.80
N CYS A 303 -9.01 -11.05 -4.66
CA CYS A 303 -8.32 -10.10 -5.52
C CYS A 303 -7.57 -10.88 -6.62
N ALA A 304 -7.24 -10.23 -7.73
CA ALA A 304 -6.52 -10.88 -8.83
C ALA A 304 -5.08 -11.17 -8.44
N ILE A 305 -4.45 -10.18 -7.85
CA ILE A 305 -3.12 -10.29 -7.30
C ILE A 305 -3.23 -10.08 -5.79
N GLY A 306 -2.54 -10.90 -5.01
CA GLY A 306 -2.43 -10.68 -3.57
C GLY A 306 -1.67 -9.40 -3.26
N ILE A 307 -0.36 -9.42 -3.51
CA ILE A 307 0.54 -8.28 -3.26
C ILE A 307 1.49 -8.09 -4.45
N ALA A 308 1.70 -6.85 -4.89
CA ALA A 308 2.60 -6.49 -5.97
C ALA A 308 3.80 -5.65 -5.49
N ASN A 309 4.96 -5.87 -6.12
CA ASN A 309 6.20 -5.11 -5.90
C ASN A 309 7.07 -5.04 -7.17
N ALA A 310 6.47 -4.73 -8.31
CA ALA A 310 7.08 -4.79 -9.63
C ALA A 310 7.14 -3.42 -10.36
N PRO A 311 8.04 -2.48 -9.96
CA PRO A 311 9.33 -2.75 -9.31
C PRO A 311 9.40 -2.44 -7.81
N ASN A 312 10.39 -3.05 -7.14
CA ASN A 312 10.91 -2.64 -5.83
C ASN A 312 12.22 -1.86 -6.02
N LEU A 313 12.17 -0.54 -6.22
CA LEU A 313 13.36 0.20 -6.69
C LEU A 313 14.40 0.41 -5.59
N THR A 314 13.98 0.86 -4.41
CA THR A 314 14.90 1.22 -3.32
C THR A 314 15.06 0.12 -2.28
N GLY A 315 13.96 -0.37 -1.71
CA GLY A 315 13.98 -1.35 -0.64
C GLY A 315 14.88 -1.01 0.56
N PRO A 316 15.04 -1.92 1.53
CA PRO A 316 14.36 -3.20 1.60
C PRO A 316 12.85 -3.04 1.87
N ILE A 317 12.04 -3.95 1.32
CA ILE A 317 10.61 -4.08 1.64
C ILE A 317 10.34 -5.43 2.32
N TYR A 318 9.40 -5.45 3.26
CA TYR A 318 9.06 -6.63 4.05
C TYR A 318 7.59 -7.01 3.88
N PHE A 319 7.34 -8.24 3.44
CA PHE A 319 6.02 -8.88 3.37
C PHE A 319 5.96 -9.97 4.43
N GLU A 320 5.24 -9.71 5.54
CA GLU A 320 5.32 -10.55 6.76
C GLU A 320 3.92 -11.04 7.19
N ASN A 321 3.73 -12.35 7.33
CA ASN A 321 2.50 -12.94 7.88
C ASN A 321 1.18 -12.55 7.15
N ASN A 322 1.24 -12.15 5.88
CA ASN A 322 0.01 -11.86 5.14
C ASN A 322 -0.70 -13.17 4.76
N THR A 323 -2.02 -13.13 4.71
CA THR A 323 -2.87 -14.24 4.27
C THR A 323 -3.60 -13.85 2.99
N ILE A 324 -3.36 -14.60 1.91
CA ILE A 324 -3.94 -14.38 0.58
C ILE A 324 -4.78 -15.58 0.20
N LEU A 325 -6.09 -15.40 -0.03
CA LEU A 325 -7.04 -16.50 -0.25
C LEU A 325 -7.96 -16.25 -1.46
N ASP A 326 -8.40 -17.35 -2.07
CA ASP A 326 -9.52 -17.36 -3.02
C ASP A 326 -9.38 -16.37 -4.18
N GLY A 327 -8.16 -16.19 -4.71
CA GLY A 327 -7.88 -15.24 -5.81
C GLY A 327 -8.80 -15.44 -7.01
N ARG A 328 -9.16 -14.34 -7.69
CA ARG A 328 -10.11 -14.33 -8.81
C ARG A 328 -9.55 -13.56 -10.00
N PRO A 329 -9.81 -13.99 -11.25
CA PRO A 329 -9.31 -13.28 -12.42
C PRO A 329 -9.72 -11.79 -12.44
N GLY A 330 -8.73 -10.93 -12.61
CA GLY A 330 -8.88 -9.47 -12.66
C GLY A 330 -8.81 -8.89 -14.08
N ALA A 331 -8.35 -7.64 -14.16
CA ALA A 331 -8.19 -6.87 -15.39
C ALA A 331 -7.34 -7.57 -16.45
N TYR A 332 -6.30 -8.28 -16.02
CA TYR A 332 -5.35 -8.99 -16.89
C TYR A 332 -5.54 -10.52 -16.90
N GLY A 333 -6.57 -11.02 -16.22
CA GLY A 333 -6.92 -12.44 -16.17
C GLY A 333 -5.94 -13.34 -15.39
N ASN A 334 -4.88 -12.76 -14.85
CA ASN A 334 -3.94 -13.43 -13.95
C ASN A 334 -4.54 -13.61 -12.55
N VAL A 335 -4.09 -14.66 -11.88
CA VAL A 335 -4.36 -14.91 -10.46
C VAL A 335 -3.05 -15.33 -9.81
N LEU A 336 -2.56 -14.58 -8.83
CA LEU A 336 -1.26 -14.86 -8.24
C LEU A 336 -1.11 -14.32 -6.81
N CYS A 337 -0.23 -14.94 -6.01
CA CYS A 337 0.03 -14.49 -4.64
C CYS A 337 0.86 -13.20 -4.65
N PHE A 338 1.99 -13.22 -5.37
CA PHE A 338 2.97 -12.14 -5.38
C PHE A 338 3.37 -11.76 -6.80
N LYS A 339 3.05 -10.53 -7.22
CA LYS A 339 3.50 -9.97 -8.50
C LYS A 339 4.91 -9.44 -8.33
N VAL A 340 5.82 -10.03 -9.07
CA VAL A 340 7.22 -9.60 -9.16
C VAL A 340 7.53 -9.22 -10.60
N GLY A 341 8.55 -8.39 -10.81
CA GLY A 341 8.89 -7.93 -12.14
C GLY A 341 9.61 -6.61 -12.09
N ASN A 342 10.06 -6.16 -13.26
CA ASN A 342 10.89 -4.96 -13.44
C ASN A 342 12.22 -5.05 -12.64
N ALA A 343 13.29 -4.51 -13.21
CA ALA A 343 14.58 -4.53 -12.52
C ALA A 343 14.66 -3.39 -11.51
N GLY A 344 15.00 -3.69 -10.27
CA GLY A 344 15.33 -2.71 -9.24
C GLY A 344 16.43 -3.21 -8.32
N SER A 345 16.89 -2.35 -7.40
CA SER A 345 17.96 -2.68 -6.45
C SER A 345 17.45 -3.08 -5.06
N GLY A 346 16.18 -2.83 -4.75
CA GLY A 346 15.62 -3.16 -3.45
C GLY A 346 15.52 -4.67 -3.23
N VAL A 347 15.90 -5.14 -2.04
CA VAL A 347 15.65 -6.51 -1.60
C VAL A 347 14.21 -6.63 -1.09
N ALA A 348 13.47 -7.64 -1.54
CA ALA A 348 12.14 -7.96 -1.04
C ALA A 348 12.18 -9.19 -0.13
N TYR A 349 11.78 -9.04 1.13
CA TYR A 349 11.71 -10.11 2.11
C TYR A 349 10.28 -10.64 2.21
N TYR A 350 10.08 -11.94 2.01
CA TYR A 350 8.78 -12.60 2.19
C TYR A 350 8.91 -13.60 3.33
N THR A 351 8.27 -13.33 4.46
CA THR A 351 8.40 -14.15 5.66
C THR A 351 7.04 -14.60 6.15
N ASN A 352 6.88 -15.92 6.32
CA ASN A 352 5.70 -16.53 6.95
C ASN A 352 4.35 -16.15 6.33
N ASN A 353 4.32 -15.76 5.05
CA ASN A 353 3.06 -15.49 4.37
C ASN A 353 2.35 -16.81 4.04
N ARG A 354 1.02 -16.79 4.08
CA ARG A 354 0.14 -17.89 3.69
C ARG A 354 -0.61 -17.50 2.43
N CYS A 355 -0.53 -18.32 1.39
CA CYS A 355 -1.29 -18.12 0.18
C CYS A 355 -1.94 -19.42 -0.31
N VAL A 356 -3.25 -19.36 -0.58
CA VAL A 356 -4.03 -20.47 -1.14
C VAL A 356 -4.96 -19.94 -2.23
N LEU A 357 -4.68 -20.25 -3.50
CA LEU A 357 -5.48 -19.75 -4.64
C LEU A 357 -5.40 -20.64 -5.89
N THR A 358 -6.29 -20.38 -6.86
CA THR A 358 -6.25 -21.01 -8.19
C THR A 358 -5.42 -20.14 -9.14
N GLY A 359 -4.10 -20.32 -9.15
CA GLY A 359 -3.18 -19.45 -9.88
C GLY A 359 -1.71 -19.77 -9.62
N ASP A 360 -0.86 -18.74 -9.63
CA ASP A 360 0.59 -18.82 -9.38
C ASP A 360 0.98 -18.31 -7.99
N GLY A 361 2.13 -18.73 -7.46
CA GLY A 361 2.70 -18.24 -6.21
C GLY A 361 3.36 -16.88 -6.41
N TRP A 362 4.69 -16.87 -6.52
CA TRP A 362 5.41 -15.73 -7.09
C TRP A 362 5.36 -15.81 -8.60
N ALA A 363 4.90 -14.77 -9.27
CA ALA A 363 4.82 -14.73 -10.71
C ALA A 363 5.43 -13.45 -11.28
N GLN A 364 6.37 -13.64 -12.20
CA GLN A 364 7.01 -12.56 -12.93
C GLN A 364 6.09 -12.03 -14.03
N THR A 365 5.54 -10.83 -13.85
CA THR A 365 4.64 -10.20 -14.84
C THR A 365 5.39 -9.33 -15.85
N ASN A 366 6.53 -8.78 -15.45
CA ASN A 366 7.35 -7.88 -16.26
C ASN A 366 8.80 -8.35 -16.30
N ARG A 367 9.52 -8.05 -17.40
CA ARG A 367 10.93 -8.46 -17.56
C ARG A 367 11.82 -7.83 -16.49
N GLY A 368 12.74 -8.62 -15.93
CA GLY A 368 13.59 -8.22 -14.80
C GLY A 368 12.94 -8.56 -13.47
N ASN A 369 13.74 -8.69 -12.41
CA ASN A 369 13.28 -8.98 -11.06
C ASN A 369 14.21 -8.30 -10.05
N ASN A 370 13.71 -8.14 -8.83
CA ASN A 370 14.46 -7.74 -7.67
C ASN A 370 15.08 -8.94 -6.93
N PRO A 371 16.13 -8.74 -6.11
CA PRO A 371 16.57 -9.75 -5.15
C PRO A 371 15.43 -10.12 -4.18
N ILE A 372 15.08 -11.41 -4.12
CA ILE A 372 14.01 -11.93 -3.24
C ILE A 372 14.61 -12.80 -2.14
N VAL A 373 14.20 -12.61 -0.90
CA VAL A 373 14.53 -13.49 0.22
C VAL A 373 13.22 -14.04 0.81
N ALA A 374 12.91 -15.30 0.52
CA ALA A 374 11.66 -15.93 0.96
C ALA A 374 11.92 -17.04 1.99
N ARG A 375 11.32 -16.93 3.18
CA ARG A 375 11.47 -17.88 4.30
C ARG A 375 10.13 -18.21 4.96
N GLY A 376 9.91 -19.49 5.30
CA GLY A 376 8.77 -19.93 6.12
C GLY A 376 7.39 -19.71 5.49
N ASN A 377 7.32 -19.36 4.21
CA ASN A 377 6.04 -19.11 3.54
C ASN A 377 5.32 -20.44 3.25
N GLN A 378 4.00 -20.39 3.22
CA GLN A 378 3.13 -21.50 2.89
C GLN A 378 2.33 -21.17 1.64
N ILE A 379 2.68 -21.79 0.52
CA ILE A 379 2.12 -21.51 -0.80
C ILE A 379 1.43 -22.76 -1.33
N ASN A 380 0.15 -22.65 -1.66
CA ASN A 380 -0.66 -23.71 -2.24
C ASN A 380 -1.44 -23.15 -3.42
N VAL A 381 -1.01 -23.53 -4.61
CA VAL A 381 -1.50 -22.95 -5.84
C VAL A 381 -1.82 -24.03 -6.88
N THR A 382 -2.25 -23.65 -8.07
CA THR A 382 -2.63 -24.63 -9.12
C THR A 382 -1.75 -24.54 -10.37
N ARG A 383 -0.73 -23.68 -10.37
CA ARG A 383 0.23 -23.50 -11.46
C ARG A 383 1.67 -23.51 -10.93
N TYR A 384 2.48 -22.48 -11.12
CA TYR A 384 3.83 -22.43 -10.58
C TYR A 384 3.82 -21.90 -9.15
N VAL A 385 4.58 -22.53 -8.25
CA VAL A 385 4.83 -21.93 -6.92
C VAL A 385 5.80 -20.75 -7.04
N ILE A 386 6.73 -20.78 -8.01
CA ILE A 386 7.64 -19.69 -8.35
C ILE A 386 7.80 -19.66 -9.87
N GLU A 387 7.50 -18.54 -10.51
CA GLU A 387 7.66 -18.33 -11.96
C GLU A 387 8.55 -17.10 -12.22
N LEU A 388 9.87 -17.33 -12.29
CA LEU A 388 10.87 -16.36 -12.72
C LEU A 388 11.40 -16.74 -14.10
N THR A 389 10.86 -16.09 -15.14
CA THR A 389 11.10 -16.42 -16.55
C THR A 389 12.35 -15.77 -17.13
N THR A 390 12.89 -14.75 -16.47
CA THR A 390 14.14 -14.08 -16.86
C THR A 390 15.26 -14.36 -15.87
N SER A 391 16.49 -13.91 -16.17
CA SER A 391 17.63 -13.99 -15.25
C SER A 391 17.23 -13.60 -13.83
N VAL A 392 17.58 -14.48 -12.89
CA VAL A 392 17.28 -14.29 -11.48
C VAL A 392 18.27 -13.29 -10.90
N ALA A 393 17.76 -12.31 -10.15
CA ALA A 393 18.59 -11.29 -9.53
C ALA A 393 19.56 -11.91 -8.52
N GLU A 394 20.79 -11.40 -8.48
CA GLU A 394 21.79 -11.81 -7.49
C GLU A 394 21.26 -11.60 -6.07
N GLY A 395 21.59 -12.53 -5.16
CA GLY A 395 21.10 -12.52 -3.78
C GLY A 395 19.68 -13.09 -3.61
N THR A 396 19.00 -13.48 -4.70
CA THR A 396 17.71 -14.18 -4.60
C THR A 396 17.88 -15.55 -3.94
N THR A 397 17.15 -15.79 -2.85
CA THR A 397 17.20 -17.02 -2.07
C THR A 397 15.82 -17.44 -1.56
N PHE A 398 15.51 -18.72 -1.71
CA PHE A 398 14.32 -19.37 -1.21
C PHE A 398 14.75 -20.54 -0.32
N ASP A 399 14.32 -20.57 0.94
CA ASP A 399 14.63 -21.69 1.83
C ASP A 399 13.58 -21.86 2.94
N GLY A 400 13.30 -23.11 3.31
CA GLY A 400 12.39 -23.43 4.41
C GLY A 400 10.94 -23.04 4.13
N ASN A 401 10.51 -22.99 2.86
CA ASN A 401 9.12 -22.73 2.52
C ASN A 401 8.35 -24.06 2.35
N CYS A 402 7.04 -24.04 2.61
CA CYS A 402 6.13 -25.12 2.25
C CYS A 402 5.46 -24.76 0.93
N LEU A 403 5.87 -25.40 -0.16
CA LEU A 403 5.46 -25.06 -1.52
C LEU A 403 4.70 -26.20 -2.17
N TYR A 404 3.48 -25.96 -2.62
CA TYR A 404 2.66 -26.96 -3.29
C TYR A 404 1.93 -26.39 -4.51
N THR A 405 1.84 -27.23 -5.52
CA THR A 405 0.95 -27.04 -6.66
C THR A 405 0.25 -28.34 -7.02
N SER A 406 -0.99 -28.22 -7.47
CA SER A 406 -1.76 -29.36 -7.98
C SER A 406 -1.40 -29.74 -9.42
N ASP A 407 -0.63 -28.93 -10.14
CA ASP A 407 -0.23 -29.20 -11.54
C ASP A 407 1.07 -30.03 -11.57
N PRO A 408 1.04 -31.31 -11.99
CA PRO A 408 2.25 -32.15 -12.00
C PRO A 408 3.28 -31.74 -13.06
N GLY A 409 2.90 -30.88 -14.02
CA GLY A 409 3.79 -30.37 -15.06
C GLY A 409 4.42 -29.03 -14.73
N ARG A 410 4.05 -28.39 -13.62
CA ARG A 410 4.54 -27.07 -13.20
C ARG A 410 4.94 -27.10 -11.75
N PHE A 411 6.11 -26.56 -11.41
CA PHE A 411 6.47 -26.31 -10.02
C PHE A 411 7.23 -24.99 -9.92
N VAL A 412 8.47 -24.96 -10.39
CA VAL A 412 9.28 -23.74 -10.42
C VAL A 412 9.79 -23.47 -11.83
N THR A 413 9.71 -22.22 -12.28
CA THR A 413 10.57 -21.69 -13.34
C THR A 413 11.58 -20.73 -12.72
N TRP A 414 12.86 -20.96 -12.99
CA TRP A 414 13.97 -20.21 -12.39
C TRP A 414 14.96 -19.83 -13.47
N GLY A 415 15.04 -18.55 -13.82
CA GLY A 415 15.93 -18.11 -14.90
C GLY A 415 15.51 -18.62 -16.27
N GLY A 416 14.22 -18.94 -16.46
CA GLY A 416 13.70 -19.60 -17.66
C GLY A 416 13.92 -21.12 -17.72
N VAL A 417 14.55 -21.72 -16.72
CA VAL A 417 14.67 -23.19 -16.58
C VAL A 417 13.54 -23.71 -15.71
N THR A 418 12.81 -24.72 -16.19
CA THR A 418 11.68 -25.31 -15.47
C THR A 418 12.10 -26.56 -14.68
N TYR A 419 11.67 -26.62 -13.44
CA TYR A 419 11.76 -27.76 -12.53
C TYR A 419 10.35 -28.18 -12.15
N THR A 420 10.01 -29.46 -12.29
CA THR A 420 8.66 -29.96 -12.02
C THR A 420 8.47 -30.51 -10.61
N THR A 421 9.55 -30.60 -9.82
CA THR A 421 9.51 -31.09 -8.43
C THR A 421 10.46 -30.28 -7.54
N LEU A 422 10.22 -30.35 -6.23
CA LEU A 422 11.10 -29.75 -5.22
C LEU A 422 12.52 -30.30 -5.28
N ASP A 423 12.69 -31.62 -5.43
CA ASP A 423 14.02 -32.25 -5.48
C ASP A 423 14.81 -31.86 -6.74
N ALA A 424 14.12 -31.69 -7.87
CA ALA A 424 14.74 -31.17 -9.09
C ALA A 424 15.19 -29.72 -8.91
N PHE A 425 14.35 -28.87 -8.30
CA PHE A 425 14.69 -27.47 -8.02
C PHE A 425 15.88 -27.36 -7.06
N ARG A 426 15.92 -28.17 -6.00
CA ARG A 426 17.07 -28.27 -5.07
C ARG A 426 18.36 -28.63 -5.79
N SER A 427 18.31 -29.70 -6.58
CA SER A 427 19.49 -30.22 -7.25
C SER A 427 20.01 -29.27 -8.34
N GLY A 428 19.11 -28.61 -9.07
CA GLY A 428 19.45 -27.76 -10.21
C GLY A 428 19.74 -26.30 -9.87
N ALA A 429 19.08 -25.74 -8.87
CA ALA A 429 19.20 -24.32 -8.51
C ALA A 429 19.81 -24.08 -7.11
N GLY A 430 19.98 -25.12 -6.30
CA GLY A 430 20.55 -25.01 -4.95
C GLY A 430 19.63 -24.30 -3.94
N GLN A 431 18.33 -24.22 -4.22
CA GLN A 431 17.34 -23.55 -3.38
C GLN A 431 16.51 -24.55 -2.58
N GLU A 432 15.77 -24.06 -1.57
CA GLU A 432 14.82 -24.84 -0.76
C GLU A 432 15.44 -26.05 -0.04
N THR A 433 16.69 -25.95 0.40
CA THR A 433 17.39 -27.02 1.13
C THR A 433 16.60 -27.54 2.35
N SER A 434 15.92 -26.65 3.06
CA SER A 434 15.08 -26.94 4.23
C SER A 434 13.58 -26.92 3.92
N GLY A 435 13.19 -26.74 2.65
CA GLY A 435 11.79 -26.64 2.22
C GLY A 435 11.00 -27.95 2.31
N SER A 436 9.71 -27.87 2.04
CA SER A 436 8.84 -29.04 1.89
C SER A 436 7.80 -28.83 0.80
N SER A 437 7.24 -29.92 0.28
CA SER A 437 6.15 -29.87 -0.68
C SER A 437 5.10 -30.92 -0.34
N SER A 438 3.86 -30.46 -0.11
CA SER A 438 2.74 -31.31 0.28
C SER A 438 1.41 -30.59 0.02
N PRO A 439 0.32 -31.30 -0.33
CA PRO A 439 -1.02 -30.72 -0.40
C PRO A 439 -1.52 -30.05 0.89
N SER A 440 -0.82 -30.26 2.01
CA SER A 440 -1.09 -29.61 3.31
C SER A 440 -0.48 -28.23 3.46
N CYS A 441 0.39 -27.77 2.54
CA CYS A 441 0.89 -26.40 2.59
C CYS A 441 -0.28 -25.42 2.57
N GLY A 442 -0.26 -24.44 3.48
CA GLY A 442 -1.30 -23.42 3.58
C GLY A 442 -2.65 -23.91 4.12
N ARG A 443 -2.79 -25.16 4.59
CA ARG A 443 -4.04 -25.63 5.24
C ARG A 443 -4.24 -25.03 6.61
#